data_AF-A0A6A7SBI6-F1
#
_entry.id   AF-A0A6A7SBI6-F1
#
_cell.length_a   1.000
_cell.length_b   1.000
_cell.length_c   1.000
_cell.angle_alpha   90.00
_cell.angle_beta   90.00
_cell.angle_gamma   90.00
#
_symmetry.space_group_name_H-M   'P 1'
#
loop_
_entity.id
_entity.type
_entity.pdbx_description
1 polymer ?
#
loop_
_entity_poly.entity_id
_entity_poly.type
_entity_poly.pdbx_seq_one_letter_code
_entity_poly.pdbx_strand_id
1 'polypeptide(L)'
;MSIPGAILRFLLIYVMLLLAAGAVVDWLGLDAGSGVNIGILCASVLWVCDAFGRRNGRYFSNGERNAVFLGMVIVDVAVQGGVTAAVLAAEEGPVDRGAVALGLLVVGLSHMVLIGVVVALSRRGLRRRGIVTD
;
A
#
# COMPACT_ATOMS: atom_id res chain seq x y z
N MET A 1 19.30 -0.64 -4.01
CA MET A 1 18.03 0.01 -4.45
C MET A 1 17.88 1.31 -3.69
N SER A 2 17.62 2.43 -4.38
CA SER A 2 17.43 3.74 -3.74
C SER A 2 16.02 3.89 -3.14
N ILE A 3 15.81 4.93 -2.33
CA ILE A 3 14.51 5.26 -1.73
C ILE A 3 13.46 5.62 -2.80
N PRO A 4 13.74 6.50 -3.78
CA PRO A 4 12.81 6.73 -4.89
C PRO A 4 12.49 5.44 -5.65
N GLY A 5 13.48 4.56 -5.83
CA GLY A 5 13.29 3.25 -6.46
C GLY A 5 12.39 2.31 -5.64
N ALA A 6 12.45 2.37 -4.31
CA ALA A 6 11.56 1.62 -3.43
C ALA A 6 10.11 2.11 -3.54
N ILE A 7 9.91 3.42 -3.51
CA ILE A 7 8.58 4.06 -3.62
C ILE A 7 7.97 3.79 -5.01
N LEU A 8 8.76 3.94 -6.08
CA LEU A 8 8.31 3.61 -7.43
C LEU A 8 7.92 2.13 -7.55
N ARG A 9 8.72 1.23 -6.97
CA ARG A 9 8.39 -0.20 -6.97
C ARG A 9 7.11 -0.50 -6.18
N PHE A 10 6.88 0.20 -5.06
CA PHE A 10 5.63 0.11 -4.31
C PHE A 10 4.45 0.54 -5.16
N LEU A 11 4.51 1.73 -5.79
CA LEU A 11 3.46 2.23 -6.69
C LEU A 11 3.12 1.20 -7.77
N LEU A 12 4.12 0.68 -8.47
CA LEU A 12 3.90 -0.27 -9.56
C LEU A 12 3.26 -1.57 -9.08
N ILE A 13 3.78 -2.17 -8.00
CA ILE A 13 3.23 -3.43 -7.48
C ILE A 13 1.81 -3.21 -6.94
N TYR A 14 1.61 -2.13 -6.20
CA TYR A 14 0.32 -1.82 -5.57
C TYR A 14 -0.77 -1.62 -6.62
N VAL A 15 -0.52 -0.78 -7.64
CA VAL A 15 -1.46 -0.55 -8.73
C VAL A 15 -1.70 -1.82 -9.54
N MET A 16 -0.66 -2.58 -9.87
CA MET A 16 -0.82 -3.83 -10.63
C MET A 16 -1.64 -4.86 -9.87
N LEU A 17 -1.43 -5.01 -8.56
CA LEU A 17 -2.22 -5.91 -7.72
C LEU A 17 -3.67 -5.45 -7.57
N LEU A 18 -3.92 -4.14 -7.45
CA LEU A 18 -5.29 -3.60 -7.42
C LEU A 18 -6.04 -3.89 -8.73
N LEU A 19 -5.40 -3.64 -9.88
CA LEU A 19 -6.00 -3.91 -11.19
C LEU A 19 -6.26 -5.41 -11.39
N ALA A 20 -5.27 -6.25 -11.05
CA ALA A 20 -5.40 -7.70 -11.16
C ALA A 20 -6.51 -8.23 -10.24
N ALA A 21 -6.57 -7.76 -8.98
CA ALA A 21 -7.58 -8.18 -8.04
C ALA A 21 -8.98 -7.70 -8.45
N GLY A 22 -9.11 -6.47 -8.93
CA GLY A 22 -10.37 -5.95 -9.45
C GLY A 22 -10.91 -6.79 -10.60
N ALA A 23 -10.06 -7.10 -11.58
CA ALA A 23 -10.43 -7.97 -12.71
C ALA A 23 -10.83 -9.39 -12.26
N VAL A 24 -10.12 -9.96 -11.28
CA VAL A 24 -10.43 -11.30 -10.75
C VAL A 24 -11.74 -11.30 -9.97
N VAL A 25 -11.98 -10.28 -9.14
CA VAL A 25 -13.20 -10.16 -8.35
C VAL A 25 -14.42 -10.01 -9.27
N ASP A 26 -14.31 -9.15 -10.28
CA ASP A 26 -15.34 -8.96 -11.31
C ASP A 26 -15.61 -10.25 -12.08
N TRP A 27 -14.55 -10.94 -12.53
CA TRP A 27 -14.68 -12.21 -13.26
C TRP A 27 -15.34 -13.32 -12.43
N LEU A 28 -15.11 -13.35 -11.12
CA LEU A 28 -15.72 -14.31 -10.21
C LEU A 28 -17.12 -13.88 -9.71
N GLY A 29 -17.59 -12.68 -10.07
CA GLY A 29 -18.86 -12.13 -9.58
C GLY A 29 -18.89 -11.96 -8.06
N LEU A 30 -17.73 -11.67 -7.46
CA LEU A 30 -17.60 -11.48 -6.01
C LEU A 30 -17.69 -9.99 -5.66
N ASP A 31 -18.05 -9.69 -4.41
CA ASP A 31 -17.87 -8.35 -3.87
C ASP A 31 -16.44 -8.17 -3.34
N ALA A 32 -15.79 -7.09 -3.77
CA ALA A 32 -14.46 -6.71 -3.26
C ALA A 32 -14.59 -6.22 -1.81
N GLY A 33 -14.41 -7.13 -0.86
CA GLY A 33 -14.33 -6.78 0.56
C GLY A 33 -13.05 -6.01 0.91
N SER A 34 -13.10 -5.24 2.01
CA SER A 34 -11.95 -4.50 2.57
C SER A 34 -10.72 -5.38 2.82
N GLY A 35 -10.92 -6.68 3.07
CA GLY A 35 -9.84 -7.65 3.27
C GLY A 35 -8.91 -7.82 2.06
N VAL A 36 -9.44 -7.73 0.83
CA VAL A 36 -8.63 -7.83 -0.40
C VAL A 36 -7.67 -6.66 -0.50
N ASN A 37 -8.16 -5.45 -0.25
CA ASN A 37 -7.35 -4.23 -0.30
C ASN A 37 -6.25 -4.25 0.79
N ILE A 38 -6.61 -4.59 2.03
CA ILE A 38 -5.65 -4.76 3.13
C ILE A 38 -4.56 -5.78 2.78
N GLY A 39 -4.94 -6.93 2.21
CA GLY A 39 -4.01 -7.96 1.78
C GLY A 39 -3.03 -7.47 0.70
N ILE A 40 -3.53 -6.75 -0.30
CA ILE A 40 -2.73 -6.15 -1.37
C ILE A 40 -1.75 -5.12 -0.82
N LEU A 41 -2.21 -4.23 0.06
CA LEU A 41 -1.37 -3.22 0.69
C LEU A 41 -0.25 -3.86 1.53
N CYS A 42 -0.59 -4.82 2.40
CA CYS A 42 0.38 -5.58 3.19
C CYS A 42 1.41 -6.29 2.30
N ALA A 43 0.96 -7.03 1.28
CA ALA A 43 1.83 -7.75 0.37
C ALA A 43 2.80 -6.81 -0.37
N SER A 44 2.29 -5.67 -0.84
CA SER A 44 3.07 -4.65 -1.56
C SER A 44 4.16 -4.05 -0.67
N VAL A 45 3.81 -3.64 0.56
CA VAL A 45 4.77 -3.08 1.52
C VAL A 45 5.83 -4.12 1.92
N LEU A 46 5.40 -5.34 2.25
CA LEU A 46 6.32 -6.44 2.61
C LEU A 46 7.29 -6.73 1.47
N TRP A 47 6.79 -6.85 0.24
CA TRP A 47 7.61 -7.15 -0.92
C TRP A 47 8.67 -6.09 -1.15
N VAL A 48 8.31 -4.81 -1.07
CA VAL A 48 9.25 -3.72 -1.31
C VAL A 48 10.32 -3.65 -0.22
N CYS A 49 9.94 -3.84 1.05
CA CYS A 49 10.89 -3.91 2.15
C CYS A 49 11.84 -5.11 1.99
N ASP A 50 11.32 -6.27 1.59
CA ASP A 50 12.12 -7.47 1.34
C ASP A 50 13.09 -7.28 0.18
N ALA A 51 12.60 -6.73 -0.93
CA ALA A 51 13.41 -6.43 -2.11
C ALA A 51 14.52 -5.40 -1.81
N PHE A 52 14.24 -4.41 -0.96
CA PHE A 52 15.26 -3.47 -0.49
C PHE A 52 16.32 -4.18 0.34
N GLY A 53 15.89 -4.98 1.34
CA GLY A 53 16.78 -5.73 2.22
C GLY A 53 17.71 -6.65 1.44
N ARG A 54 17.16 -7.47 0.54
CA ARG A 54 17.93 -8.40 -0.29
C ARG A 54 18.90 -7.70 -1.24
N ARG A 55 18.50 -6.57 -1.84
CA ARG A 55 19.35 -5.86 -2.82
C ARG A 55 20.44 -5.02 -2.20
N ASN A 56 20.26 -4.54 -0.97
CA ASN A 56 21.24 -3.67 -0.32
C ASN A 56 22.02 -4.38 0.80
N GLY A 57 21.62 -5.59 1.20
CA GLY A 57 22.23 -6.33 2.32
C GLY A 57 22.01 -5.67 3.70
N ARG A 58 21.09 -4.71 3.79
CA ARG A 58 20.77 -3.96 5.02
C ARG A 58 19.32 -3.52 5.02
N TYR A 59 18.80 -3.16 6.19
CA TYR A 59 17.51 -2.49 6.29
C TYR A 59 17.62 -0.97 6.10
N PHE A 60 16.48 -0.28 6.04
CA PHE A 60 16.45 1.18 6.01
C PHE A 60 17.07 1.78 7.27
N SER A 61 17.86 2.84 7.11
CA SER A 61 18.22 3.73 8.22
C SER A 61 16.98 4.46 8.74
N ASN A 62 17.06 5.13 9.89
CA ASN A 62 15.91 5.83 10.48
C ASN A 62 15.32 6.89 9.53
N GLY A 63 16.17 7.68 8.85
CA GLY A 63 15.72 8.69 7.89
C GLY A 63 15.10 8.07 6.64
N GLU A 64 15.73 7.03 6.10
CA GLU A 64 15.22 6.29 4.94
C GLU A 64 13.88 5.63 5.24
N ARG A 65 13.72 5.05 6.43
CA ARG A 65 12.48 4.39 6.85
C ARG A 65 11.33 5.38 6.89
N ASN A 66 11.56 6.57 7.44
CA ASN A 66 10.53 7.62 7.49
C ASN A 66 10.17 8.11 6.09
N ALA A 67 11.15 8.28 5.20
CA ALA A 67 10.92 8.67 3.81
C ALA A 67 10.14 7.60 3.03
N VAL A 68 10.46 6.32 3.21
CA VAL A 68 9.73 5.20 2.58
C VAL A 68 8.30 5.12 3.11
N PHE A 69 8.13 5.19 4.44
CA PHE A 69 6.82 5.19 5.07
C PHE A 69 5.94 6.33 4.52
N LEU A 70 6.45 7.56 4.54
CA LEU A 70 5.70 8.72 4.06
C LEU A 70 5.42 8.60 2.55
N GLY A 71 6.38 8.14 1.76
CA GLY A 71 6.19 7.90 0.33
C GLY A 71 5.11 6.87 0.03
N MET A 72 5.07 5.76 0.78
CA MET A 72 4.02 4.74 0.64
C MET A 72 2.65 5.28 1.04
N VAL A 73 2.56 6.06 2.12
CA VAL A 73 1.31 6.71 2.55
C VAL A 73 0.81 7.70 1.49
N ILE A 74 1.68 8.54 0.94
CA ILE A 74 1.30 9.48 -0.12
C ILE A 74 0.79 8.74 -1.35
N VAL A 75 1.46 7.67 -1.77
CA VAL A 75 1.01 6.84 -2.89
C VAL A 75 -0.34 6.19 -2.59
N ASP A 76 -0.53 5.62 -1.41
CA ASP A 76 -1.79 4.98 -1.02
C ASP A 76 -2.96 5.98 -1.04
N VAL A 77 -2.80 7.14 -0.42
CA VAL A 77 -3.80 8.22 -0.41
C VAL A 77 -4.09 8.73 -1.82
N ALA A 78 -3.06 8.92 -2.65
CA ALA A 78 -3.23 9.38 -4.02
C ALA A 78 -4.01 8.37 -4.87
N VAL A 79 -3.67 7.07 -4.77
CA VAL A 79 -4.37 5.99 -5.48
C VAL A 79 -5.81 5.88 -4.99
N GLN A 80 -6.03 5.86 -3.68
CA GLN A 80 -7.36 5.78 -3.09
C GLN A 80 -8.24 6.97 -3.49
N GLY A 81 -7.70 8.20 -3.41
CA GLY A 81 -8.40 9.41 -3.84
C GLY A 81 -8.70 9.41 -5.33
N GLY A 82 -7.74 8.97 -6.17
CA GLY A 82 -7.92 8.86 -7.61
C GLY A 82 -9.00 7.84 -8.01
N VAL A 83 -8.97 6.64 -7.42
CA VAL A 83 -9.99 5.61 -7.66
C VAL A 83 -11.36 6.09 -7.19
N THR A 84 -11.44 6.70 -6.00
CA THR A 84 -12.72 7.21 -5.49
C THR A 84 -13.27 8.33 -6.36
N ALA A 85 -12.43 9.26 -6.82
CA ALA A 85 -12.84 10.30 -7.75
C ALA A 85 -13.33 9.73 -9.09
N ALA A 86 -12.67 8.69 -9.61
CA ALA A 86 -13.10 8.02 -10.85
C ALA A 86 -14.47 7.34 -10.68
N VAL A 87 -14.70 6.64 -9.56
CA VAL A 87 -15.98 6.01 -9.24
C VAL A 87 -17.08 7.07 -9.11
N LEU A 88 -16.84 8.14 -8.35
CA LEU A 88 -17.79 9.24 -8.19
C LEU A 88 -18.13 9.95 -9.51
N ALA A 89 -17.19 10.02 -10.44
CA ALA A 89 -17.41 10.62 -11.76
C ALA A 89 -18.26 9.73 -12.69
N ALA A 90 -18.28 8.41 -12.44
CA ALA A 90 -19.07 7.44 -13.19
C ALA A 90 -20.47 7.22 -12.59
N GLU A 91 -20.72 7.67 -11.36
CA GLU A 91 -21.99 7.48 -10.65
C GLU A 91 -23.06 8.44 -11.15
N GLU A 92 -24.21 7.93 -11.60
CA GLU A 92 -25.33 8.74 -12.12
C GLU A 92 -26.31 9.20 -11.02
N GLY A 93 -26.15 8.72 -9.78
CA GLY A 93 -27.05 8.96 -8.65
C GLY A 93 -26.59 10.05 -7.66
N PRO A 94 -27.48 10.46 -6.73
CA PRO A 94 -27.10 11.35 -5.64
C PRO A 94 -26.13 10.63 -4.69
N VAL A 95 -24.91 11.17 -4.57
CA VAL A 95 -23.88 10.67 -3.66
C VAL A 95 -23.72 11.60 -2.47
N ASP A 96 -23.79 11.04 -1.25
CA ASP A 96 -23.38 11.74 -0.04
C ASP A 96 -21.86 11.91 0.00
N ARG A 97 -21.39 13.05 -0.49
CA ARG A 97 -19.96 13.41 -0.50
C ARG A 97 -19.36 13.51 0.90
N GLY A 98 -20.16 13.82 1.92
CA GLY A 98 -19.73 13.88 3.31
C GLY A 98 -19.41 12.49 3.85
N ALA A 99 -20.30 11.52 3.61
CA ALA A 99 -20.07 10.12 3.95
C ALA A 99 -18.85 9.54 3.23
N VAL A 100 -18.68 9.84 1.93
CA VAL A 100 -17.52 9.39 1.15
C VAL A 100 -16.22 9.99 1.69
N ALA A 101 -16.20 11.29 2.00
CA ALA A 101 -15.03 11.95 2.57
C ALA A 101 -14.65 11.38 3.95
N LEU A 102 -15.64 11.10 4.81
CA LEU A 102 -15.41 10.44 6.10
C LEU A 102 -14.87 9.02 5.92
N GLY A 103 -15.43 8.24 4.99
CA GLY A 103 -14.96 6.91 4.64
C GLY A 103 -13.49 6.92 4.18
N LEU A 104 -13.14 7.83 3.27
CA LEU A 104 -11.77 8.06 2.81
C LEU A 104 -10.82 8.39 3.97
N LEU A 105 -11.23 9.29 4.87
CA LEU A 105 -10.41 9.64 6.03
C LEU A 105 -10.14 8.44 6.93
N VAL A 106 -11.19 7.68 7.29
CA VAL A 106 -11.08 6.52 8.18
C VAL A 106 -10.21 5.43 7.56
N VAL A 107 -10.44 5.10 6.29
CA VAL A 107 -9.65 4.08 5.58
C VAL A 107 -8.20 4.54 5.41
N GLY A 108 -7.98 5.80 5.00
CA GLY A 108 -6.63 6.37 4.85
C GLY A 108 -5.83 6.37 6.16
N LEU A 109 -6.43 6.74 7.28
CA LEU A 109 -5.79 6.65 8.59
C LEU A 109 -5.49 5.21 8.99
N SER A 110 -6.41 4.29 8.71
CA SER A 110 -6.23 2.85 8.99
C SER A 110 -5.07 2.27 8.16
N HIS A 111 -5.00 2.63 6.87
CA HIS A 111 -3.91 2.24 5.97
C HIS A 111 -2.58 2.83 6.42
N MET A 112 -2.54 4.09 6.84
CA MET A 112 -1.32 4.71 7.38
C MET A 112 -0.78 3.91 8.57
N VAL A 113 -1.63 3.54 9.53
CA VAL A 113 -1.24 2.69 10.66
C VAL A 113 -0.72 1.33 10.17
N LEU A 114 -1.44 0.70 9.24
CA LEU A 114 -1.08 -0.59 8.68
C LEU A 114 0.29 -0.56 7.99
N ILE A 115 0.55 0.41 7.12
CA ILE A 115 1.84 0.60 6.45
C ILE A 115 2.96 0.73 7.50
N GLY A 116 2.74 1.56 8.53
CA GLY A 116 3.71 1.75 9.61
C GLY A 116 4.04 0.45 10.35
N VAL A 117 3.02 -0.34 10.69
CA VAL A 117 3.18 -1.65 11.34
C VAL A 117 3.93 -2.62 10.43
N VAL A 118 3.55 -2.73 9.16
CA VAL A 118 4.17 -3.67 8.23
C VAL A 118 5.63 -3.31 7.95
N VAL A 119 5.95 -2.02 7.76
CA VAL A 119 7.33 -1.54 7.67
C VAL A 119 8.10 -1.95 8.92
N ALA A 120 7.58 -1.69 10.13
CA ALA A 120 8.27 -2.07 11.37
C ALA A 120 8.49 -3.59 11.50
N LEU A 121 7.50 -4.41 11.14
CA LEU A 121 7.60 -5.87 11.21
C LEU A 121 8.54 -6.46 10.15
N SER A 122 8.65 -5.84 8.98
CA SER A 122 9.51 -6.33 7.89
C SER A 122 10.98 -6.42 8.32
N ARG A 123 11.47 -5.48 9.16
CA ARG A 123 12.83 -5.55 9.73
C ARG A 123 13.03 -6.83 10.53
N ARG A 124 12.08 -7.18 11.40
CA ARG A 124 12.14 -8.40 12.23
C ARG A 124 12.15 -9.65 11.34
N GLY A 125 11.33 -9.67 10.29
CA GLY A 125 11.29 -10.77 9.33
C GLY A 125 12.58 -10.95 8.53
N LEU A 126 13.25 -9.86 8.16
CA LEU A 126 14.55 -9.91 7.47
C LEU A 126 15.69 -10.39 8.38
N ARG A 127 15.72 -9.93 9.65
CA ARG A 127 16.70 -10.40 10.65
C ARG A 127 16.58 -11.89 10.92
N ARG A 128 15.34 -12.40 11.08
CA ARG A 128 15.09 -13.84 11.27
C ARG A 128 15.58 -14.72 10.11
N ARG A 129 15.65 -14.16 8.90
CA ARG A 129 16.13 -14.86 7.69
C ARG A 129 17.62 -14.66 7.42
N GLY A 130 18.36 -13.97 8.30
CA GLY A 130 19.78 -13.71 8.13
C GLY A 130 20.13 -12.75 6.99
N ILE A 131 19.14 -12.01 6.46
CA ILE A 131 19.36 -11.06 5.35
C ILE A 131 19.92 -9.72 5.86
N VAL A 132 19.58 -9.36 7.10
CA VAL A 132 20.05 -8.14 7.78
C VAL A 132 20.60 -8.55 9.14
N THR A 133 21.82 -8.14 9.44
CA THR A 133 22.56 -8.56 10.64
C THR A 133 22.58 -7.52 11.76
N ASP A 134 22.12 -6.32 11.46
CA ASP A 134 22.12 -5.10 12.28
C ASP A 134 20.82 -4.84 13.08
#